data_AF-A0A951HVI6-F1
#
_entry.id   AF-A0A951HVI6-F1
#
_cell.length_a   1.000
_cell.length_b   1.000
_cell.length_c   1.000
_cell.angle_alpha   90.00
_cell.angle_beta   90.00
_cell.angle_gamma   90.00
#
_symmetry.space_group_name_H-M   'P 1'
#
loop_
_entity.id
_entity.type
_entity.pdbx_description
1 polymer ?
#
loop_
_entity_poly.entity_id
_entity_poly.type
_entity_poly.pdbx_seq_one_letter_code
_entity_poly.pdbx_strand_id
1 'polypeptide(L)'
;MRDPGLSEAIRAVGGVSELARKIGISQPSVSNWSRVPADRIVAVESATGIDRTVLRPDLYGASIAGGDVDEIDAARAQEYALLSTLLMRAPDARLLAQLAELRGDPTPLGVAHAGLSDAAAKTNADKLERQFFELFIGVGRSEIMPYGSYYLTGFLHERPLARLRDDLNAMAIARADDVYEPEDHAGILCEIMSGLASGRLPAPAGSDRIIFEKHMAPWIGRMFADLEQSETSMFYQRVGSLGRIFIEIETEAFGLPA
;
A
#
# COMPACT_ATOMS: atom_id res chain seq x y z
N MET A 1 -8.99 24.92 30.43
CA MET A 1 -9.27 23.55 30.87
C MET A 1 -8.32 22.63 30.13
N ARG A 2 -7.63 21.72 30.81
CA ARG A 2 -6.70 20.78 30.16
C ARG A 2 -7.49 19.67 29.49
N ASP A 3 -7.00 19.17 28.36
CA ASP A 3 -7.59 18.02 27.71
C ASP A 3 -7.32 16.71 28.50
N PRO A 4 -8.08 15.63 28.22
CA PRO A 4 -7.92 14.37 28.92
C PRO A 4 -6.51 13.77 28.78
N GLY A 5 -5.91 13.86 27.59
CA GLY A 5 -4.59 13.32 27.30
C GLY A 5 -3.48 13.97 28.15
N LEU A 6 -3.46 15.30 28.24
CA LEU A 6 -2.51 16.01 29.11
C LEU A 6 -2.75 15.72 30.59
N SER A 7 -4.01 15.57 31.00
CA SER A 7 -4.37 15.27 32.39
C SER A 7 -3.91 13.87 32.80
N GLU A 8 -4.03 12.89 31.90
CA GLU A 8 -3.52 11.52 32.06
C GLU A 8 -1.99 11.52 32.20
N ALA A 9 -1.29 12.22 31.30
CA ALA A 9 0.17 12.39 31.32
C ALA A 9 0.69 12.92 32.66
N ILE A 10 0.07 13.99 33.16
CA ILE A 10 0.45 14.62 34.43
C ILE A 10 0.21 13.66 35.60
N ARG A 11 -0.90 12.91 35.60
CA ARG A 11 -1.23 11.96 36.66
C ARG A 11 -0.26 10.79 36.72
N ALA A 12 0.08 10.21 35.56
CA ALA A 12 0.94 9.03 35.48
C ALA A 12 2.35 9.25 36.06
N VAL A 13 2.86 10.48 35.98
CA VAL A 13 4.19 10.82 36.50
C VAL A 13 4.16 11.55 37.85
N GLY A 14 2.98 11.74 38.45
CA GLY A 14 2.83 12.29 39.79
C GLY A 14 2.80 13.82 39.88
N GLY A 15 2.63 14.53 38.75
CA GLY A 15 2.38 15.98 38.75
C GLY A 15 3.10 16.76 37.65
N VAL A 16 2.75 18.05 37.54
CA VAL A 16 3.26 18.96 36.49
C VAL A 16 4.77 19.14 36.58
N SER A 17 5.31 19.27 37.80
CA SER A 17 6.75 19.44 38.03
C SER A 17 7.54 18.21 37.63
N GLU A 18 7.01 17.01 37.90
CA GLU A 18 7.65 15.76 37.52
C GLU A 18 7.63 15.52 36.01
N LEU A 19 6.51 15.84 35.35
CA LEU A 19 6.44 15.79 33.89
C LEU A 19 7.46 16.72 33.24
N ALA A 20 7.52 17.98 33.70
CA ALA A 20 8.47 18.98 33.20
C ALA A 20 9.93 18.53 33.37
N ARG A 21 10.26 17.99 34.56
CA ARG A 21 11.59 17.44 34.86
C ARG A 21 11.96 16.28 33.95
N LYS A 22 11.03 15.34 33.73
CA LYS A 22 11.27 14.15 32.90
C LYS A 22 11.46 14.48 31.41
N ILE A 23 10.76 15.49 30.89
CA ILE A 23 10.85 15.88 29.46
C ILE A 23 11.83 17.04 29.21
N GLY A 24 12.55 17.49 30.25
CA GLY A 24 13.63 18.46 30.13
C GLY A 24 13.18 19.90 29.83
N ILE A 25 12.02 20.32 30.34
CA ILE A 25 11.51 21.70 30.16
C ILE A 25 11.12 22.35 31.48
N SER A 26 10.86 23.66 31.45
CA SER A 26 10.44 24.41 32.65
C SER A 26 9.03 24.03 33.09
N GLN A 27 8.79 23.98 34.40
CA GLN A 27 7.47 23.71 34.97
C GLN A 27 6.38 24.70 34.48
N PRO A 28 6.66 26.02 34.36
CA PRO A 28 5.71 26.97 33.77
C PRO A 28 5.30 26.62 32.33
N SER A 29 6.21 26.03 31.54
CA SER A 29 5.90 25.60 30.16
C SER A 29 4.80 24.55 30.14
N VAL A 30 4.91 23.50 30.96
CA VAL A 30 3.87 22.45 31.07
C VAL A 30 2.59 23.00 31.69
N SER A 31 2.70 23.91 32.68
CA SER A 31 1.52 24.49 33.33
C SER A 31 0.63 25.26 32.35
N ASN A 32 1.24 25.90 31.35
CA ASN A 32 0.56 26.67 30.30
C ASN A 32 -0.04 25.81 29.18
N TRP A 33 0.20 24.50 29.18
CA TRP A 33 -0.38 23.62 28.17
C TRP A 33 -1.88 23.40 28.42
N SER A 34 -2.66 23.55 27.36
CA SER A 34 -4.04 23.09 27.28
C SER A 34 -4.14 21.64 26.79
N ARG A 35 -3.16 21.20 25.99
CA ARG A 35 -2.95 19.84 25.47
C ARG A 35 -1.46 19.59 25.22
N VAL A 36 -1.05 18.35 24.99
CA VAL A 36 0.35 18.02 24.66
C VAL A 36 0.74 18.59 23.28
N PRO A 37 1.77 19.46 23.17
CA PRO A 37 2.24 19.97 21.88
C PRO A 37 2.72 18.85 20.95
N ALA A 38 2.48 18.99 19.64
CA ALA A 38 2.77 17.92 18.69
C ALA A 38 4.26 17.55 18.64
N ASP A 39 5.14 18.55 18.70
CA ASP A 39 6.60 18.40 18.76
C ASP A 39 7.11 17.74 20.06
N ARG A 40 6.24 17.58 21.07
CA ARG A 40 6.59 17.02 22.39
C ARG A 40 5.98 15.66 22.68
N ILE A 41 5.16 15.11 21.77
CA ILE A 41 4.46 13.85 21.98
C ILE A 41 5.42 12.71 22.31
N VAL A 42 6.47 12.52 21.51
CA VAL A 42 7.42 11.41 21.69
C VAL A 42 8.13 11.49 23.05
N ALA A 43 8.48 12.70 23.49
CA ALA A 43 9.11 12.93 24.78
C ALA A 43 8.15 12.64 25.95
N VAL A 44 6.87 13.05 25.82
CA VAL A 44 5.84 12.81 26.83
C VAL A 44 5.47 11.32 26.89
N GLU A 45 5.28 10.67 25.74
CA GLU A 45 5.04 9.22 25.62
C GLU A 45 6.16 8.42 26.30
N SER A 46 7.43 8.73 25.98
CA SER A 46 8.59 8.09 26.61
C SER A 46 8.68 8.31 28.12
N ALA A 47 8.31 9.51 28.60
CA ALA A 47 8.40 9.87 30.02
C ALA A 47 7.26 9.29 30.89
N THR A 48 6.10 9.10 30.28
CA THR A 48 4.84 8.75 30.96
C THR A 48 4.40 7.31 30.71
N GLY A 49 4.86 6.68 29.62
CA GLY A 49 4.40 5.38 29.15
C GLY A 49 2.99 5.40 28.55
N ILE A 50 2.37 6.58 28.39
CA ILE A 50 1.03 6.71 27.81
C ILE A 50 1.17 6.86 26.30
N ASP A 51 0.43 6.03 25.57
CA ASP A 51 0.43 6.00 24.12
C ASP A 51 0.00 7.36 23.51
N ARG A 52 0.67 7.76 22.43
CA ARG A 52 0.39 9.01 21.70
C ARG A 52 -1.08 9.17 21.27
N THR A 53 -1.81 8.09 21.09
CA THR A 53 -3.24 8.09 20.71
C THR A 53 -4.15 8.52 21.85
N VAL A 54 -3.73 8.28 23.10
CA VAL A 54 -4.39 8.80 24.30
C VAL A 54 -3.92 10.24 24.57
N LEU A 55 -2.65 10.55 24.30
CA LEU A 55 -2.08 11.89 24.51
C LEU A 55 -2.63 12.92 23.51
N ARG A 56 -2.84 12.53 22.25
CA ARG A 56 -3.33 13.38 21.15
C ARG A 56 -4.29 12.61 20.25
N PRO A 57 -5.51 12.29 20.74
CA PRO A 57 -6.53 11.62 19.95
C PRO A 57 -7.01 12.46 18.75
N ASP A 58 -6.83 13.78 18.77
CA ASP A 58 -7.09 14.65 17.62
C ASP A 58 -6.08 14.47 16.47
N LEU A 59 -4.88 13.94 16.75
CA LEU A 59 -3.86 13.63 15.74
C LEU A 59 -3.80 12.15 15.39
N TYR A 60 -4.06 11.27 16.37
CA TYR A 60 -3.86 9.82 16.21
C TYR A 60 -5.10 8.99 16.59
N GLY A 61 -6.15 9.60 17.13
CA GLY A 61 -7.37 8.90 17.56
C GLY A 61 -8.28 8.48 16.41
N ALA A 62 -8.05 8.97 15.19
CA ALA A 62 -8.64 8.39 13.98
C ALA A 62 -8.01 7.03 13.61
N SER A 63 -6.88 6.65 14.25
CA SER A 63 -6.08 5.50 13.87
C SER A 63 -6.08 4.36 14.91
N ILE A 64 -6.96 4.39 15.92
CA ILE A 64 -7.22 3.21 16.77
C ILE A 64 -8.70 2.84 16.72
N ALA A 65 -9.07 2.19 15.63
CA ALA A 65 -9.66 0.85 15.73
C ALA A 65 -8.52 -0.14 15.45
N GLY A 66 -7.60 -0.32 16.42
CA GLY A 66 -6.48 -1.24 16.30
C GLY A 66 -6.77 -2.55 17.03
N GLY A 67 -6.93 -3.64 16.29
CA GLY A 67 -7.05 -4.99 16.85
C GLY A 67 -7.32 -6.09 15.80
N ASP A 68 -7.99 -5.72 14.71
CA ASP A 68 -8.04 -6.46 13.46
C ASP A 68 -7.63 -5.43 12.40
N VAL A 69 -6.72 -5.80 11.48
CA VAL A 69 -6.80 -5.15 10.16
C VAL A 69 -8.23 -5.47 9.72
N ASP A 70 -9.04 -4.46 9.39
CA ASP A 70 -10.39 -4.70 8.85
C ASP A 70 -10.27 -5.88 7.87
N GLU A 71 -11.08 -6.92 8.02
CA GLU A 71 -10.98 -8.13 7.18
C GLU A 71 -10.95 -7.74 5.70
N ILE A 72 -11.60 -6.61 5.36
CA ILE A 72 -11.55 -5.96 4.06
C ILE A 72 -10.14 -5.45 3.74
N ASP A 73 -9.52 -4.64 4.59
CA ASP A 73 -8.14 -4.15 4.38
C ASP A 73 -7.11 -5.29 4.33
N ALA A 74 -7.32 -6.36 5.10
CA ALA A 74 -6.48 -7.54 5.04
C ALA A 74 -6.62 -8.26 3.69
N ALA A 75 -7.85 -8.42 3.19
CA ALA A 75 -8.11 -8.98 1.87
C ALA A 75 -7.54 -8.10 0.75
N ARG A 76 -7.75 -6.77 0.82
CA ARG A 76 -7.16 -5.79 -0.11
C ARG A 76 -5.64 -5.91 -0.13
N ALA A 77 -5.00 -5.96 1.04
CA ALA A 77 -3.56 -6.08 1.13
C ALA A 77 -3.02 -7.38 0.50
N GLN A 78 -3.75 -8.49 0.66
CA GLN A 78 -3.39 -9.78 0.05
C GLN A 78 -3.55 -9.76 -1.47
N GLU A 79 -4.62 -9.16 -1.99
CA GLU A 79 -4.85 -9.05 -3.43
C GLU A 79 -3.77 -8.18 -4.11
N TYR A 80 -3.44 -7.03 -3.51
CA TYR A 80 -2.33 -6.20 -3.95
C TYR A 80 -0.98 -6.94 -3.90
N ALA A 81 -0.72 -7.73 -2.85
CA ALA A 81 0.52 -8.52 -2.76
C ALA A 81 0.60 -9.61 -3.85
N LEU A 82 -0.53 -10.24 -4.17
CA LEU A 82 -0.64 -11.21 -5.25
C LEU A 82 -0.31 -10.55 -6.60
N LEU A 83 -0.98 -9.44 -6.94
CA LEU A 83 -0.73 -8.71 -8.18
C LEU A 83 0.71 -8.21 -8.28
N SER A 84 1.26 -7.67 -7.19
CA SER A 84 2.67 -7.28 -7.11
C SER A 84 3.59 -8.45 -7.48
N THR A 85 3.40 -9.61 -6.85
CA THR A 85 4.23 -10.79 -7.09
C THR A 85 4.18 -11.23 -8.55
N LEU A 86 2.99 -11.25 -9.15
CA LEU A 86 2.76 -11.73 -10.52
C LEU A 86 3.27 -10.76 -11.59
N LEU A 87 3.36 -9.46 -11.28
CA LEU A 87 3.87 -8.43 -12.17
C LEU A 87 5.38 -8.23 -12.06
N MET A 88 6.00 -8.57 -10.92
CA MET A 88 7.44 -8.39 -10.70
C MET A 88 8.26 -9.60 -11.18
N ARG A 89 7.69 -10.80 -11.23
CA ARG A 89 8.41 -12.01 -11.65
C ARG A 89 7.51 -13.11 -12.19
N ALA A 90 8.10 -13.99 -12.99
CA ALA A 90 7.46 -15.23 -13.41
C ALA A 90 7.21 -16.15 -12.19
N PRO A 91 6.00 -16.76 -12.06
CA PRO A 91 5.73 -17.74 -11.02
C PRO A 91 6.59 -18.99 -11.13
N ASP A 92 7.20 -19.39 -10.02
CA ASP A 92 7.87 -20.69 -9.90
C ASP A 92 6.83 -21.83 -9.73
N ALA A 93 7.31 -23.08 -9.78
CA ALA A 93 6.45 -24.25 -9.65
C ALA A 93 5.68 -24.30 -8.32
N ARG A 94 6.26 -23.77 -7.24
CA ARG A 94 5.62 -23.73 -5.92
C ARG A 94 4.48 -22.72 -5.90
N LEU A 95 4.71 -21.51 -6.42
CA LEU A 95 3.68 -20.49 -6.53
C LEU A 95 2.56 -20.95 -7.46
N LEU A 96 2.87 -21.61 -8.57
CA LEU A 96 1.82 -22.17 -9.45
C LEU A 96 0.95 -23.22 -8.75
N ALA A 97 1.55 -24.10 -7.96
CA ALA A 97 0.79 -25.07 -7.16
C ALA A 97 -0.14 -24.35 -6.17
N GLN A 98 0.33 -23.30 -5.51
CA GLN A 98 -0.50 -22.48 -4.60
C GLN A 98 -1.64 -21.76 -5.34
N LEU A 99 -1.36 -21.19 -6.52
CA LEU A 99 -2.37 -20.50 -7.32
C LEU A 99 -3.45 -21.46 -7.83
N ALA A 100 -3.07 -22.69 -8.18
CA ALA A 100 -4.00 -23.74 -8.60
C ALA A 100 -4.95 -24.21 -7.49
N GLU A 101 -4.69 -23.83 -6.24
CA GLU A 101 -5.58 -24.10 -5.09
C GLU A 101 -6.50 -22.92 -4.75
N LEU A 102 -6.37 -21.78 -5.45
CA LEU A 102 -7.26 -20.64 -5.25
C LEU A 102 -8.71 -21.04 -5.50
N ARG A 103 -9.57 -20.64 -4.57
CA ARG A 103 -11.01 -20.87 -4.64
C ARG A 103 -11.69 -19.60 -5.13
N GLY A 104 -12.59 -19.77 -6.10
CA GLY A 104 -13.52 -18.73 -6.49
C GLY A 104 -14.85 -18.85 -5.78
N ASP A 105 -15.64 -17.79 -5.89
CA ASP A 105 -17.05 -17.72 -5.53
C ASP A 105 -17.84 -17.06 -6.68
N PRO A 106 -19.18 -16.90 -6.57
CA PRO A 106 -19.98 -16.32 -7.65
C PRO A 106 -19.78 -14.81 -7.89
N THR A 107 -18.94 -14.12 -7.11
CA THR A 107 -18.65 -12.70 -7.35
C THR A 107 -17.74 -12.53 -8.57
N PRO A 108 -17.70 -11.34 -9.20
CA PRO A 108 -16.78 -11.10 -10.32
C PRO A 108 -15.32 -11.38 -9.97
N LEU A 109 -14.88 -11.00 -8.76
CA LEU A 109 -13.52 -11.25 -8.28
C LEU A 109 -13.28 -12.75 -8.06
N GLY A 110 -14.23 -13.45 -7.43
CA GLY A 110 -14.15 -14.90 -7.23
C GLY A 110 -14.09 -15.68 -8.54
N VAL A 111 -14.84 -15.28 -9.57
CA VAL A 111 -14.75 -15.87 -10.91
C VAL A 111 -13.37 -15.62 -11.54
N ALA A 112 -12.78 -14.44 -11.34
CA ALA A 112 -11.44 -14.13 -11.81
C ALA A 112 -10.37 -14.99 -11.11
N HIS A 113 -10.47 -15.18 -9.78
CA HIS A 113 -9.61 -16.10 -9.03
C HIS A 113 -9.71 -17.54 -9.54
N ALA A 114 -10.93 -18.04 -9.81
CA ALA A 114 -11.11 -19.37 -10.39
C ALA A 114 -10.48 -19.49 -11.79
N GLY A 115 -10.57 -18.43 -12.61
CA GLY A 115 -9.92 -18.38 -13.92
C GLY A 115 -8.39 -18.41 -13.82
N LEU A 116 -7.81 -17.68 -12.87
CA LEU A 116 -6.36 -17.70 -12.60
C LEU A 116 -5.92 -19.08 -12.10
N SER A 117 -6.69 -19.69 -11.20
CA SER A 117 -6.45 -21.03 -10.67
C SER A 117 -6.39 -22.09 -11.79
N ASP A 118 -7.39 -22.10 -12.68
CA ASP A 118 -7.44 -23.01 -13.83
C ASP A 118 -6.25 -22.80 -14.79
N ALA A 119 -5.87 -21.54 -15.04
CA ALA A 119 -4.72 -21.25 -15.89
C ALA A 119 -3.39 -21.67 -15.24
N ALA A 120 -3.24 -21.51 -13.93
CA ALA A 120 -2.08 -21.98 -13.17
C ALA A 120 -1.94 -23.50 -13.24
N ALA A 121 -3.05 -24.25 -13.12
CA ALA A 121 -3.07 -25.70 -13.22
C ALA A 121 -2.71 -26.25 -14.61
N LYS A 122 -2.82 -25.44 -15.67
CA LYS A 122 -2.61 -25.84 -17.08
C LYS A 122 -1.28 -25.37 -17.67
N THR A 123 -0.39 -24.80 -16.86
CA THR A 123 0.92 -24.30 -17.30
C THR A 123 2.06 -24.86 -16.44
N ASN A 124 3.30 -24.43 -16.72
CA ASN A 124 4.47 -24.76 -15.92
C ASN A 124 5.45 -23.56 -15.86
N ALA A 125 6.37 -23.62 -14.89
CA ALA A 125 7.32 -22.54 -14.60
C ALA A 125 8.17 -22.17 -15.82
N ASP A 126 8.78 -23.16 -16.50
CA ASP A 126 9.64 -22.91 -17.67
C ASP A 126 8.90 -22.19 -18.81
N LYS A 127 7.62 -22.53 -19.02
CA LYS A 127 6.79 -21.86 -20.02
C LYS A 127 6.47 -20.42 -19.59
N LEU A 128 6.11 -20.20 -18.32
CA LEU A 128 5.80 -18.87 -17.81
C LEU A 128 7.03 -17.97 -17.76
N GLU A 129 8.22 -18.50 -17.49
CA GLU A 129 9.46 -17.71 -17.52
C GLU A 129 9.69 -17.10 -18.91
N ARG A 130 9.53 -17.90 -19.97
CA ARG A 130 9.64 -17.42 -21.35
C ARG A 130 8.54 -16.39 -21.69
N GLN A 131 7.31 -16.67 -21.29
CA GLN A 131 6.17 -15.77 -21.56
C GLN A 131 6.28 -14.45 -20.79
N PHE A 132 6.74 -14.49 -19.54
CA PHE A 132 7.00 -13.30 -18.73
C PHE A 132 8.10 -12.46 -19.36
N PHE A 133 9.19 -13.11 -19.79
CA PHE A 133 10.25 -12.43 -20.52
C PHE A 133 9.70 -11.74 -21.78
N GLU A 134 8.94 -12.44 -22.62
CA GLU A 134 8.33 -11.87 -23.83
C GLU A 134 7.38 -10.69 -23.55
N LEU A 135 6.57 -10.82 -22.50
CA LEU A 135 5.56 -9.83 -22.12
C LEU A 135 6.12 -8.55 -21.51
N PHE A 136 7.04 -8.66 -20.56
CA PHE A 136 7.44 -7.55 -19.69
C PHE A 136 8.88 -7.07 -19.88
N ILE A 137 9.74 -7.90 -20.49
CA ILE A 137 11.17 -7.59 -20.64
C ILE A 137 11.50 -7.39 -22.13
N GLY A 138 11.32 -8.44 -22.91
CA GLY A 138 11.55 -8.50 -24.35
C GLY A 138 13.01 -8.25 -24.75
N VAL A 139 13.25 -8.31 -26.05
CA VAL A 139 14.48 -7.75 -26.65
C VAL A 139 14.03 -6.56 -27.49
N GLY A 140 14.10 -5.35 -26.92
CA GLY A 140 13.60 -4.13 -27.55
C GLY A 140 12.42 -3.54 -26.78
N ARG A 141 11.22 -3.53 -27.39
CA ARG A 141 9.98 -3.07 -26.74
C ARG A 141 9.20 -4.30 -26.28
N SER A 142 8.97 -4.41 -24.97
CA SER A 142 8.07 -5.42 -24.42
C SER A 142 6.62 -5.15 -24.85
N GLU A 143 5.80 -6.20 -24.89
CA GLU A 143 4.37 -6.07 -25.24
C GLU A 143 3.64 -5.18 -24.23
N ILE A 144 3.94 -5.37 -22.94
CA ILE A 144 3.41 -4.57 -21.84
C ILE A 144 4.57 -3.81 -21.18
N MET A 145 4.40 -2.50 -21.05
CA MET A 145 5.33 -1.59 -20.37
C MET A 145 4.67 -1.12 -19.07
N PRO A 146 4.77 -1.87 -17.96
CA PRO A 146 3.93 -1.70 -16.77
C PRO A 146 4.34 -0.49 -15.89
N TYR A 147 4.51 0.69 -16.50
CA TYR A 147 4.99 1.90 -15.86
C TYR A 147 4.00 3.05 -16.03
N GLY A 148 3.71 3.77 -14.94
CA GLY A 148 2.79 4.91 -14.97
C GLY A 148 3.26 6.03 -15.90
N SER A 149 4.55 6.38 -15.86
CA SER A 149 5.14 7.36 -16.77
C SER A 149 4.90 6.98 -18.24
N TYR A 150 5.07 5.70 -18.57
CA TYR A 150 4.85 5.21 -19.93
C TYR A 150 3.40 5.30 -20.36
N TYR A 151 2.46 4.79 -19.56
CA TYR A 151 1.04 4.81 -19.91
C TYR A 151 0.45 6.23 -19.97
N LEU A 152 1.02 7.18 -19.21
CA LEU A 152 0.56 8.56 -19.16
C LEU A 152 1.22 9.46 -20.22
N THR A 153 2.44 9.17 -20.64
CA THR A 153 3.24 10.08 -21.48
C THR A 153 3.84 9.44 -22.73
N GLY A 154 3.90 8.11 -22.80
CA GLY A 154 4.59 7.33 -23.83
C GLY A 154 6.09 7.11 -23.57
N PHE A 155 6.64 7.65 -22.48
CA PHE A 155 8.07 7.58 -22.15
C PHE A 155 8.30 7.24 -20.66
N LEU A 156 9.38 6.51 -20.39
CA LEU A 156 9.81 6.19 -19.02
C LEU A 156 10.50 7.38 -18.35
N HIS A 157 10.52 7.38 -17.01
CA HIS A 157 11.23 8.37 -16.19
C HIS A 157 10.77 9.82 -16.38
N GLU A 158 9.51 10.00 -16.77
CA GLU A 158 8.93 11.32 -17.00
C GLU A 158 8.35 11.95 -15.72
N ARG A 159 7.76 13.14 -15.88
CA ARG A 159 7.12 13.92 -14.80
C ARG A 159 6.19 13.14 -13.87
N PRO A 160 5.40 12.14 -14.30
CA PRO A 160 4.59 11.34 -13.36
C PRO A 160 5.42 10.64 -12.28
N LEU A 161 6.56 10.05 -12.64
CA LEU A 161 7.44 9.37 -11.67
C LEU A 161 8.04 10.36 -10.66
N ALA A 162 8.42 11.55 -11.10
CA ALA A 162 8.93 12.58 -10.19
C ALA A 162 7.89 12.97 -9.13
N ARG A 163 6.62 13.13 -9.53
CA ARG A 163 5.52 13.43 -8.59
C ARG A 163 5.24 12.29 -7.62
N LEU A 164 5.32 11.05 -8.10
CA LEU A 164 5.20 9.88 -7.23
C LEU A 164 6.29 9.90 -6.16
N ARG A 165 7.55 10.17 -6.52
CA ARG A 165 8.65 10.28 -5.56
C ARG A 165 8.43 11.38 -4.54
N ASP A 166 7.89 12.53 -4.93
CA ASP A 166 7.57 13.61 -4.00
C ASP A 166 6.53 13.17 -2.95
N ASP A 167 5.46 12.49 -3.36
CA ASP A 167 4.43 11.98 -2.46
C ASP A 167 4.97 10.83 -1.57
N LEU A 168 5.78 9.91 -2.11
CA LEU A 168 6.41 8.84 -1.33
C LEU A 168 7.38 9.39 -0.26
N ASN A 169 8.18 10.40 -0.60
CA ASN A 169 9.06 11.09 0.34
C ASN A 169 8.27 11.74 1.47
N ALA A 170 7.12 12.37 1.16
CA ALA A 170 6.24 12.95 2.18
C ALA A 170 5.64 11.90 3.12
N MET A 171 5.47 10.66 2.63
CA MET A 171 5.00 9.50 3.41
C MET A 171 6.14 8.72 4.10
N ALA A 172 7.40 9.15 3.93
CA ALA A 172 8.61 8.44 4.38
C ALA A 172 8.72 7.00 3.85
N ILE A 173 8.18 6.75 2.65
CA ILE A 173 8.31 5.47 1.95
C ILE A 173 9.49 5.60 0.98
N ALA A 174 10.45 4.70 1.11
CA ALA A 174 11.63 4.65 0.25
C ALA A 174 11.74 3.29 -0.45
N ARG A 175 12.29 3.31 -1.66
CA ARG A 175 12.65 2.09 -2.39
C ARG A 175 13.85 1.42 -1.73
N ALA A 176 13.85 0.10 -1.67
CA ALA A 176 15.00 -0.68 -1.19
C ALA A 176 16.21 -0.54 -2.15
N ASP A 177 17.42 -0.65 -1.61
CA ASP A 177 18.67 -0.44 -2.35
C ASP A 177 18.90 -1.49 -3.46
N ASP A 178 18.34 -2.69 -3.31
CA ASP A 178 18.46 -3.81 -4.24
C ASP A 178 17.35 -3.88 -5.30
N VAL A 179 16.41 -2.92 -5.29
CA VAL A 179 15.35 -2.79 -6.29
C VAL A 179 15.71 -1.68 -7.29
N TYR A 180 15.82 -2.05 -8.56
CA TYR A 180 16.29 -1.15 -9.61
C TYR A 180 15.14 -0.55 -10.42
N GLU A 181 14.00 -1.24 -10.46
CA GLU A 181 12.78 -0.82 -11.12
C GLU A 181 12.29 0.53 -10.56
N PRO A 182 11.90 1.48 -11.43
CA PRO A 182 11.23 2.71 -11.03
C PRO A 182 9.99 2.46 -10.17
N GLU A 183 9.75 3.39 -9.24
CA GLU A 183 8.67 3.31 -8.27
C GLU A 183 7.27 3.35 -8.91
N ASP A 184 7.16 3.84 -10.15
CA ASP A 184 5.93 3.86 -10.94
C ASP A 184 5.66 2.56 -11.71
N HIS A 185 6.47 1.51 -11.47
CA HIS A 185 6.17 0.16 -11.91
C HIS A 185 4.90 -0.36 -11.22
N ALA A 186 3.97 -0.95 -11.99
CA ALA A 186 2.68 -1.42 -11.47
C ALA A 186 2.84 -2.39 -10.30
N GLY A 187 3.80 -3.32 -10.39
CA GLY A 187 4.09 -4.27 -9.31
C GLY A 187 4.60 -3.60 -8.02
N ILE A 188 5.37 -2.51 -8.13
CA ILE A 188 5.85 -1.74 -6.98
C ILE A 188 4.70 -0.94 -6.35
N LEU A 189 3.86 -0.31 -7.17
CA LEU A 189 2.67 0.39 -6.67
C LEU A 189 1.72 -0.56 -5.94
N CYS A 190 1.51 -1.78 -6.48
CA CYS A 190 0.77 -2.82 -5.77
C CYS A 190 1.45 -3.21 -4.44
N GLU A 191 2.78 -3.32 -4.39
CA GLU A 191 3.49 -3.60 -3.13
C GLU A 191 3.29 -2.50 -2.08
N ILE A 192 3.36 -1.24 -2.50
CA ILE A 192 3.11 -0.07 -1.67
C ILE A 192 1.68 -0.10 -1.13
N MET A 193 0.68 -0.32 -1.98
CA MET A 193 -0.72 -0.42 -1.56
C MET A 193 -0.96 -1.58 -0.61
N SER A 194 -0.33 -2.74 -0.84
CA SER A 194 -0.37 -3.87 0.11
C SER A 194 0.21 -3.48 1.47
N GLY A 195 1.33 -2.77 1.48
CA GLY A 195 1.98 -2.29 2.70
C GLY A 195 1.14 -1.26 3.46
N LEU A 196 0.47 -0.36 2.74
CA LEU A 196 -0.41 0.65 3.30
C LEU A 196 -1.70 0.03 3.88
N ALA A 197 -2.38 -0.83 3.10
CA ALA A 197 -3.62 -1.49 3.53
C ALA A 197 -3.40 -2.43 4.73
N SER A 198 -2.26 -3.15 4.77
CA SER A 198 -1.92 -4.00 5.93
C SER A 198 -1.40 -3.22 7.15
N GLY A 199 -1.19 -1.91 7.04
CA GLY A 199 -0.55 -1.09 8.08
C GLY A 199 0.94 -1.38 8.30
N ARG A 200 1.55 -2.24 7.48
CA ARG A 200 2.99 -2.58 7.54
C ARG A 200 3.88 -1.40 7.16
N LEU A 201 3.42 -0.54 6.25
CA LEU A 201 4.05 0.73 5.95
C LEU A 201 3.46 1.81 6.87
N PRO A 202 4.23 2.38 7.81
CA PRO A 202 3.74 3.39 8.71
C PRO A 202 3.62 4.73 7.97
N ALA A 203 2.44 5.02 7.42
CA ALA A 203 2.14 6.26 6.72
C ALA A 203 0.92 6.97 7.33
N PRO A 204 0.75 8.30 7.11
CA PRO A 204 -0.45 9.01 7.54
C PRO A 204 -1.75 8.39 6.98
N ALA A 205 -2.85 8.50 7.72
CA ALA A 205 -4.15 8.03 7.26
C ALA A 205 -4.55 8.67 5.91
N GLY A 206 -5.11 7.88 4.99
CA GLY A 206 -5.46 8.32 3.63
C GLY A 206 -4.30 8.34 2.64
N SER A 207 -3.10 7.89 3.03
CA SER A 207 -1.96 7.75 2.10
C SER A 207 -2.25 6.79 0.95
N ASP A 208 -2.98 5.70 1.21
CA ASP A 208 -3.43 4.74 0.20
C ASP A 208 -4.34 5.40 -0.85
N ARG A 209 -5.31 6.21 -0.42
CA ARG A 209 -6.16 6.99 -1.32
C ARG A 209 -5.35 7.95 -2.18
N ILE A 210 -4.38 8.66 -1.58
CA ILE A 210 -3.50 9.58 -2.32
C ILE A 210 -2.71 8.83 -3.40
N ILE A 211 -2.10 7.70 -3.04
CA ILE A 211 -1.34 6.88 -3.99
C ILE A 211 -2.26 6.36 -5.11
N PHE A 212 -3.41 5.79 -4.76
CA PHE A 212 -4.32 5.23 -5.73
C PHE A 212 -4.85 6.28 -6.71
N GLU A 213 -5.44 7.37 -6.20
CA GLU A 213 -6.09 8.39 -7.04
C GLU A 213 -5.11 9.13 -7.93
N LYS A 214 -3.93 9.49 -7.41
CA LYS A 214 -2.95 10.27 -8.19
C LYS A 214 -2.07 9.41 -9.09
N HIS A 215 -1.66 8.24 -8.62
CA HIS A 215 -0.53 7.50 -9.20
C HIS A 215 -0.91 6.13 -9.77
N MET A 216 -2.13 5.63 -9.58
CA MET A 216 -2.58 4.34 -10.12
C MET A 216 -3.81 4.49 -11.03
N ALA A 217 -4.91 5.00 -10.49
CA ALA A 217 -6.21 5.13 -11.17
C ALA A 217 -6.14 5.75 -12.58
N PRO A 218 -5.29 6.75 -12.86
CA PRO A 218 -5.22 7.36 -14.20
C PRO A 218 -4.77 6.42 -15.32
N TRP A 219 -4.16 5.27 -15.01
CA TRP A 219 -3.54 4.42 -16.02
C TRP A 219 -3.60 2.91 -15.77
N ILE A 220 -3.59 2.45 -14.51
CA ILE A 220 -3.36 1.04 -14.19
C ILE A 220 -4.46 0.12 -14.70
N GLY A 221 -5.72 0.58 -14.73
CA GLY A 221 -6.83 -0.18 -15.31
C GLY A 221 -6.65 -0.43 -16.82
N ARG A 222 -6.09 0.55 -17.56
CA ARG A 222 -5.75 0.37 -18.98
C ARG A 222 -4.63 -0.64 -19.17
N MET A 223 -3.63 -0.62 -18.30
CA MET A 223 -2.53 -1.59 -18.33
C MET A 223 -3.03 -3.02 -18.13
N PHE A 224 -3.91 -3.25 -17.15
CA PHE A 224 -4.52 -4.56 -16.95
C PHE A 224 -5.43 -4.98 -18.11
N ALA A 225 -6.15 -4.03 -18.73
CA ALA A 225 -6.93 -4.32 -19.93
C ALA A 225 -6.04 -4.73 -21.11
N ASP A 226 -4.90 -4.08 -21.31
CA ASP A 226 -3.92 -4.49 -22.34
C ASP A 226 -3.36 -5.89 -22.04
N LEU A 227 -3.02 -6.16 -20.78
CA LEU A 227 -2.53 -7.47 -20.34
C LEU A 227 -3.59 -8.59 -20.53
N GLU A 228 -4.86 -8.28 -20.28
CA GLU A 228 -5.99 -9.19 -20.51
C GLU A 228 -6.15 -9.57 -21.99
N GLN A 229 -5.76 -8.68 -22.90
CA GLN A 229 -5.83 -8.89 -24.35
C GLN A 229 -4.55 -9.50 -24.95
N SER A 230 -3.46 -9.63 -24.19
CA SER A 230 -2.19 -10.14 -24.70
C SER A 230 -2.34 -11.58 -25.20
N GLU A 231 -1.91 -11.90 -26.41
CA GLU A 231 -2.02 -13.26 -26.95
C GLU A 231 -0.86 -14.19 -26.49
N THR A 232 0.16 -13.61 -25.87
CA THR A 232 1.40 -14.29 -25.48
C THR A 232 1.18 -15.34 -24.38
N SER A 233 0.26 -15.10 -23.44
CA SER A 233 0.01 -16.04 -22.34
C SER A 233 -1.41 -15.99 -21.80
N MET A 234 -2.13 -17.10 -21.94
CA MET A 234 -3.42 -17.30 -21.27
C MET A 234 -3.34 -17.11 -19.75
N PHE A 235 -2.21 -17.45 -19.10
CA PHE A 235 -2.04 -17.19 -17.67
C PHE A 235 -2.04 -15.69 -17.39
N TYR A 236 -1.25 -14.91 -18.12
CA TYR A 236 -1.20 -13.45 -17.94
C TYR A 236 -2.47 -12.74 -18.42
N GLN A 237 -3.21 -13.29 -19.39
CA GLN A 237 -4.58 -12.81 -19.68
C GLN A 237 -5.48 -12.90 -18.44
N ARG A 238 -5.38 -13.98 -17.65
CA ARG A 238 -6.12 -14.12 -16.39
C ARG A 238 -5.63 -13.18 -15.30
N VAL A 239 -4.32 -12.91 -15.24
CA VAL A 239 -3.77 -11.86 -14.37
C VAL A 239 -4.31 -10.48 -14.76
N GLY A 240 -4.38 -10.18 -16.06
CA GLY A 240 -4.99 -8.97 -16.61
C GLY A 240 -6.45 -8.82 -16.18
N SER A 241 -7.25 -9.87 -16.37
CA SER A 241 -8.67 -9.89 -15.98
C SER A 241 -8.87 -9.67 -14.48
N LEU A 242 -8.09 -10.37 -13.65
CA LEU A 242 -8.11 -10.23 -12.18
C LEU A 242 -7.75 -8.81 -11.75
N GLY A 243 -6.63 -8.28 -12.24
CA GLY A 243 -6.17 -6.95 -11.92
C GLY A 243 -7.15 -5.87 -12.37
N ARG A 244 -7.76 -5.99 -13.56
CA ARG A 244 -8.77 -5.04 -14.05
C ARG A 244 -9.98 -4.99 -13.12
N ILE A 245 -10.55 -6.15 -12.78
CA ILE A 245 -11.73 -6.25 -11.90
C ILE A 245 -11.40 -5.68 -10.51
N PHE A 246 -10.24 -6.02 -9.96
CA PHE A 246 -9.83 -5.52 -8.65
C PHE A 246 -9.65 -3.99 -8.64
N ILE A 247 -9.01 -3.42 -9.66
CA ILE A 247 -8.84 -1.97 -9.79
C ILE A 247 -10.18 -1.25 -9.99
N GLU A 248 -11.13 -1.86 -10.69
CA GLU A 248 -12.50 -1.33 -10.79
C GLU A 248 -13.16 -1.24 -9.41
N ILE A 249 -13.07 -2.31 -8.60
CA ILE A 249 -13.58 -2.33 -7.22
C ILE A 249 -12.90 -1.25 -6.36
N GLU A 250 -11.57 -1.14 -6.43
CA GLU A 250 -10.82 -0.13 -5.68
C GLU A 250 -11.21 1.30 -6.10
N THR A 251 -11.46 1.51 -7.39
CA THR A 251 -11.90 2.82 -7.92
C THR A 251 -13.26 3.21 -7.35
N GLU A 252 -14.20 2.27 -7.29
CA GLU A 252 -15.51 2.50 -6.67
C GLU A 252 -15.37 2.77 -5.17
N ALA A 253 -14.58 1.97 -4.47
CA ALA A 253 -14.36 2.09 -3.04
C ALA A 253 -13.74 3.46 -2.66
N PHE A 254 -12.70 3.90 -3.35
CA PHE A 254 -12.09 5.21 -3.10
C PHE A 254 -12.99 6.38 -3.51
N GLY A 255 -13.93 6.17 -4.42
CA GLY A 255 -14.91 7.18 -4.82
C GLY A 255 -16.02 7.44 -3.80
N LEU A 256 -16.20 6.57 -2.79
CA LEU A 256 -17.17 6.78 -1.73
C LEU A 256 -16.72 7.88 -0.74
N PRO A 257 -17.64 8.73 -0.25
CA PRO A 257 -17.31 9.72 0.77
C PRO A 257 -16.82 9.03 2.04
N ALA A 258 -15.75 9.58 2.62
CA ALA A 258 -15.15 9.11 3.87
C ALA A 258 -16.06 9.34 5.09
#